data_AF-A0A2S8NRR0-F1
#
_entry.id   AF-A0A2S8NRR0-F1
#
_cell.length_a   1.000
_cell.length_b   1.000
_cell.length_c   1.000
_cell.angle_alpha   90.00
_cell.angle_beta   90.00
_cell.angle_gamma   90.00
#
_symmetry.space_group_name_H-M   'P 1'
#
loop_
_entity.id
_entity.type
_entity.pdbx_description
1 polymer ?
#
loop_
_entity_poly.entity_id
_entity_poly.type
_entity_poly.pdbx_seq_one_letter_code
_entity_poly.pdbx_strand_id
1 'polypeptide(L)'
;EINKKIKWEKVSISYTPDSDNSIDIPEFSEKYRYQVWLSPTNRKGAEGMLWLEPPYFTEQKENKTLSKHQATCFIDDMDKNPYSIALYSASGRIYLTDGSKGSNIPINSVRILRQEV
;
A
#
# COMPACT_ATOMS: atom_id res chain seq x y z
N GLU A 1 -31.54 -3.23 10.20
CA GLU A 1 -30.42 -3.41 11.14
C GLU A 1 -29.65 -2.10 11.26
N ILE A 2 -29.83 -1.37 12.36
CA ILE A 2 -29.18 -0.09 12.61
C ILE A 2 -28.15 -0.37 13.70
N ASN A 3 -26.94 -0.86 13.36
CA ASN A 3 -25.72 -0.87 14.22
C ASN A 3 -24.56 -1.78 13.74
N LYS A 4 -24.33 -2.01 12.44
CA LYS A 4 -22.98 -2.46 12.03
C LYS A 4 -22.04 -1.25 12.15
N LYS A 5 -21.43 -1.05 13.33
CA LYS A 5 -20.27 -0.15 13.48
C LYS A 5 -19.24 -0.65 12.48
N ILE A 6 -19.05 0.09 11.40
CA ILE A 6 -18.10 -0.29 10.36
C ILE A 6 -16.70 -0.11 10.96
N LYS A 7 -16.11 -1.17 11.49
CA LYS A 7 -14.86 -1.15 12.25
C LYS A 7 -13.70 -1.47 11.32
N TRP A 8 -12.62 -0.71 11.43
CA TRP A 8 -11.34 -1.05 10.81
C TRP A 8 -10.69 -2.22 11.56
N GLU A 9 -10.29 -3.23 10.81
CA GLU A 9 -9.63 -4.43 11.32
C GLU A 9 -8.17 -4.45 10.89
N LYS A 10 -7.27 -4.81 11.80
CA LYS A 10 -5.85 -4.98 11.47
C LYS A 10 -5.66 -6.24 10.64
N VAL A 11 -4.94 -6.12 9.54
CA VAL A 11 -4.56 -7.27 8.69
C VAL A 11 -3.21 -7.78 9.14
N SER A 12 -3.12 -9.10 9.40
CA SER A 12 -1.84 -9.77 9.67
C SER A 12 -1.13 -10.01 8.35
N ILE A 13 0.14 -9.63 8.25
CA ILE A 13 0.94 -9.73 7.03
C ILE A 13 2.26 -10.41 7.33
N SER A 14 2.84 -11.04 6.32
CA SER A 14 4.20 -11.56 6.36
C SER A 14 5.07 -10.72 5.42
N TYR A 15 6.17 -10.20 5.94
CA TYR A 15 7.21 -9.49 5.19
C TYR A 15 8.52 -9.54 5.98
N THR A 16 9.64 -9.34 5.29
CA THR A 16 10.98 -9.19 5.86
C THR A 16 11.35 -7.71 5.89
N PRO A 17 11.35 -7.07 7.07
CA PRO A 17 11.78 -5.68 7.21
C PRO A 17 13.16 -5.48 6.58
N ASP A 18 13.33 -4.34 5.93
CA ASP A 18 14.58 -3.89 5.33
C ASP A 18 15.14 -4.74 4.17
N SER A 19 14.37 -5.75 3.71
CA SER A 19 14.71 -6.58 2.55
C SER A 19 13.63 -6.52 1.46
N ASP A 20 12.36 -6.62 1.86
CA ASP A 20 11.25 -6.65 0.91
C ASP A 20 10.97 -5.25 0.35
N ASN A 21 10.86 -5.16 -0.97
CA ASN A 21 10.55 -3.93 -1.70
C ASN A 21 9.06 -3.82 -2.08
N SER A 22 8.26 -4.81 -1.66
CA SER A 22 6.81 -4.84 -1.85
C SER A 22 6.15 -5.65 -0.75
N ILE A 23 4.85 -5.44 -0.56
CA ILE A 23 4.00 -6.30 0.27
C ILE A 23 2.78 -6.74 -0.51
N ASP A 24 2.32 -7.95 -0.22
CA ASP A 24 1.05 -8.47 -0.74
C ASP A 24 -0.01 -8.34 0.37
N ILE A 25 -1.13 -7.69 0.08
CA ILE A 25 -2.28 -7.65 1.01
C ILE A 25 -2.94 -9.04 1.02
N PRO A 26 -2.97 -9.75 2.15
CA PRO A 26 -3.63 -11.05 2.23
C PRO A 26 -5.13 -10.91 2.01
N GLU A 27 -5.71 -11.86 1.27
CA GLU A 27 -7.15 -11.88 0.94
C GLU A 27 -7.65 -10.60 0.25
N PHE A 28 -6.77 -9.94 -0.52
CA PHE A 28 -7.13 -8.74 -1.25
C PHE A 28 -8.34 -8.98 -2.17
N SER A 29 -9.38 -8.19 -1.95
CA SER A 29 -10.66 -8.31 -2.63
C SER A 29 -11.46 -7.02 -2.53
N GLU A 30 -12.43 -6.85 -3.44
CA GLU A 30 -13.35 -5.70 -3.49
C GLU A 30 -14.36 -5.67 -2.35
N LYS A 31 -14.46 -6.75 -1.57
CA LYS A 31 -15.27 -6.81 -0.35
C LYS A 31 -14.82 -5.81 0.72
N TYR A 32 -13.56 -5.38 0.67
CA TYR A 32 -12.99 -4.49 1.65
C TYR A 32 -12.38 -3.26 0.99
N ARG A 33 -12.34 -2.14 1.73
CA ARG A 33 -11.40 -1.02 1.55
C ARG A 33 -10.22 -1.11 2.51
N TYR A 34 -9.08 -0.53 2.15
CA TYR A 34 -7.84 -0.67 2.92
C TYR A 34 -7.15 0.67 3.21
N GLN A 35 -6.48 0.75 4.35
CA GLN A 35 -5.44 1.75 4.61
C GLN A 35 -4.11 1.04 4.73
N VAL A 36 -3.15 1.40 3.89
CA VAL A 36 -1.81 0.83 3.88
C VAL A 36 -0.80 1.90 4.28
N TRP A 37 -0.14 1.68 5.40
CA TRP A 37 0.92 2.54 5.92
C TRP A 37 2.27 1.87 5.70
N LEU A 38 3.21 2.57 5.06
CA LEU A 38 4.57 2.09 4.81
C LEU A 38 5.60 3.14 5.26
N SER A 39 6.74 2.65 5.75
CA SER A 39 7.95 3.47 5.98
C SER A 39 9.17 2.87 5.25
N PRO A 40 10.11 3.70 4.76
CA PRO A 40 11.33 3.23 4.12
C PRO A 40 12.43 2.85 5.15
N THR A 41 13.25 1.86 4.83
CA THR A 41 14.42 1.41 5.64
C THR A 41 15.33 2.53 6.10
N ASN A 42 15.64 3.47 5.20
CA ASN A 42 16.61 4.52 5.50
C ASN A 42 16.03 5.65 6.36
N ARG A 43 14.71 5.69 6.59
CA ARG A 43 14.02 6.79 7.30
C ARG A 43 12.82 6.27 8.08
N LYS A 44 13.08 5.61 9.22
CA LYS A 44 12.07 5.00 10.12
C LYS A 44 11.03 5.99 10.67
N GLY A 45 11.29 7.30 10.62
CA GLY A 45 10.37 8.35 11.05
C GLY A 45 9.39 8.84 9.96
N ALA A 46 9.62 8.47 8.68
CA ALA A 46 8.76 8.87 7.57
C ALA A 46 7.74 7.76 7.29
N GLU A 47 6.45 8.06 7.42
CA GLU A 47 5.35 7.12 7.14
C GLU A 47 4.37 7.76 6.16
N GLY A 48 4.00 7.03 5.10
CA GLY A 48 2.95 7.43 4.17
C GLY A 48 1.73 6.52 4.28
N MET A 49 0.55 7.04 3.94
CA MET A 49 -0.70 6.27 3.90
C MET A 49 -1.32 6.25 2.51
N LEU A 50 -1.46 5.05 1.96
CA LEU A 50 -2.29 4.79 0.79
C LEU A 50 -3.68 4.36 1.23
N TRP A 51 -4.67 5.16 0.85
CA TRP A 51 -6.09 4.81 0.96
C TRP A 51 -6.52 4.07 -0.31
N LEU A 52 -7.04 2.87 -0.14
CA LEU A 52 -7.51 2.01 -1.23
C LEU A 52 -9.03 1.84 -1.11
N GLU A 53 -9.76 2.25 -2.14
CA GLU A 53 -11.20 2.03 -2.27
C GLU A 53 -11.56 1.28 -3.55
N PRO A 54 -12.49 0.30 -3.49
CA PRO A 54 -12.96 -0.38 -4.68
C PRO A 54 -13.85 0.53 -5.55
N PRO A 55 -13.98 0.25 -6.86
CA PRO A 55 -13.30 -0.82 -7.58
C PRO A 55 -11.80 -0.53 -7.74
N TYR A 56 -10.97 -1.55 -7.51
CA TYR A 56 -9.51 -1.42 -7.59
C TYR A 56 -8.95 -1.58 -8.99
N PHE A 57 -9.74 -2.16 -9.89
CA PHE A 57 -9.36 -2.41 -11.26
C PHE A 57 -10.63 -2.31 -12.09
N THR A 58 -10.76 -1.22 -12.84
CA THR A 58 -11.93 -0.97 -13.70
C THR A 58 -11.82 -1.67 -15.07
N GLU A 59 -10.63 -2.15 -15.43
CA GLU A 59 -10.36 -2.82 -16.71
C GLU A 59 -9.73 -4.21 -16.51
N GLN A 60 -10.40 -5.27 -16.97
CA GLN A 60 -9.76 -6.57 -17.19
C GLN A 60 -8.94 -6.51 -18.48
N LYS A 61 -7.76 -5.88 -18.46
CA LYS A 61 -6.81 -6.03 -19.57
C LYS A 61 -6.17 -7.42 -19.47
N GLU A 62 -6.29 -8.22 -20.53
CA GLU A 62 -5.59 -9.53 -20.69
C GLU A 62 -4.06 -9.43 -20.53
N ASN A 63 -3.51 -8.22 -20.56
CA ASN A 63 -2.10 -7.96 -20.35
C ASN A 63 -1.75 -7.97 -18.87
N LYS A 64 -0.84 -8.89 -18.49
CA LYS A 64 -0.16 -9.01 -17.19
C LYS A 64 0.69 -7.78 -16.80
N THR A 65 0.42 -6.62 -17.38
CA THR A 65 1.17 -5.39 -17.15
C THR A 65 0.62 -4.71 -15.91
N LEU A 66 1.48 -4.60 -14.91
CA LEU A 66 1.20 -4.01 -13.62
C LEU A 66 0.84 -2.53 -13.78
N SER A 67 -0.45 -2.22 -13.88
CA SER A 67 -0.95 -0.87 -14.09
C SER A 67 -1.09 -0.19 -12.73
N LYS A 68 -0.32 0.87 -12.47
CA LYS A 68 -0.44 1.71 -11.27
C LYS A 68 -1.88 2.21 -11.16
N HIS A 69 -2.65 1.73 -10.18
CA HIS A 69 -4.08 2.05 -10.11
C HIS A 69 -4.38 3.13 -9.08
N GLN A 70 -3.94 2.93 -7.85
CA GLN A 70 -4.08 3.88 -6.76
C GLN A 70 -2.72 4.12 -6.13
N ALA A 71 -2.38 5.38 -5.90
CA ALA A 71 -1.11 5.75 -5.30
C ALA A 71 -1.21 7.03 -4.48
N THR A 72 -0.32 7.15 -3.50
CA THR A 72 -0.09 8.37 -2.73
C THR A 72 1.38 8.74 -2.80
N CYS A 73 1.69 10.00 -2.53
CA CYS A 73 3.05 10.46 -2.33
C CYS A 73 3.18 11.11 -0.95
N PHE A 74 4.33 10.93 -0.32
CA PHE A 74 4.67 11.57 0.95
C PHE A 74 6.14 11.97 0.93
N ILE A 75 6.52 12.89 1.79
CA ILE A 75 7.87 13.45 1.85
C ILE A 75 8.42 13.19 3.24
N ASP A 76 9.66 12.72 3.32
CA ASP A 76 10.40 12.75 4.59
C ASP A 76 10.74 14.20 4.94
N ASP A 77 10.32 14.65 6.12
CA ASP A 77 10.50 16.02 6.55
C ASP A 77 11.97 16.44 6.71
N MET A 78 12.87 15.49 6.94
CA MET A 78 14.31 15.73 7.13
C MET A 78 15.02 16.05 5.82
N ASP A 79 14.98 15.14 4.85
CA ASP A 79 15.76 15.26 3.61
C ASP A 79 14.94 15.80 2.43
N LYS A 80 13.64 16.00 2.65
CA LYS A 80 12.67 16.32 1.59
C LYS A 80 12.66 15.29 0.46
N ASN A 81 13.09 14.04 0.73
CA ASN A 81 13.05 12.97 -0.26
C ASN A 81 11.59 12.56 -0.49
N PRO A 82 11.08 12.61 -1.74
CA PRO A 82 9.75 12.14 -2.07
C PRO A 82 9.70 10.62 -2.12
N TYR A 83 8.64 10.05 -1.59
CA TYR A 83 8.30 8.64 -1.70
C TYR A 83 6.91 8.48 -2.30
N SER A 84 6.67 7.35 -2.97
CA SER A 84 5.32 6.98 -3.41
C SER A 84 4.97 5.57 -2.97
N ILE A 85 3.72 5.39 -2.54
CA ILE A 85 3.12 4.09 -2.24
C ILE A 85 2.10 3.81 -3.34
N ALA A 86 2.17 2.65 -3.99
CA ALA A 86 1.30 2.35 -5.12
C ALA A 86 0.78 0.90 -5.14
N LEU A 87 -0.50 0.74 -5.42
CA LEU A 87 -1.13 -0.52 -5.81
C LEU A 87 -0.86 -0.80 -7.29
N TYR A 88 -0.32 -1.98 -7.57
CA TYR A 88 0.24 -2.30 -8.89
C TYR A 88 -0.42 -3.52 -9.56
N SER A 89 -1.14 -4.37 -8.81
CA SER A 89 -1.74 -5.61 -9.33
C SER A 89 -3.09 -5.96 -8.70
N ALA A 90 -3.90 -6.70 -9.44
CA ALA A 90 -5.16 -7.29 -8.97
C ALA A 90 -4.99 -8.24 -7.76
N SER A 91 -3.75 -8.69 -7.51
CA SER A 91 -3.41 -9.49 -6.33
C SER A 91 -3.20 -8.66 -5.05
N GLY A 92 -3.31 -7.33 -5.11
CA GLY A 92 -3.11 -6.47 -3.93
C GLY A 92 -1.65 -6.18 -3.60
N ARG A 93 -0.74 -6.25 -4.58
CA ARG A 93 0.68 -5.95 -4.36
C ARG A 93 0.93 -4.45 -4.29
N ILE A 94 1.54 -4.01 -3.20
CA ILE A 94 1.90 -2.63 -2.92
C ILE A 94 3.42 -2.45 -2.96
N TYR A 95 3.88 -1.39 -3.60
CA TYR A 95 5.30 -1.01 -3.65
C TYR A 95 5.53 0.32 -2.94
N LEU A 96 6.74 0.46 -2.38
CA LEU A 96 7.30 1.73 -1.94
C LEU A 96 8.42 2.13 -2.89
N THR A 97 8.31 3.31 -3.48
CA THR A 97 9.27 3.82 -4.47
C THR A 97 9.93 5.09 -3.94
N ASP A 98 11.26 5.16 -4.08
CA ASP A 98 12.02 6.40 -3.93
C ASP A 98 11.75 7.27 -5.17
N GLY A 99 11.05 8.39 -4.97
CA GLY A 99 10.63 9.28 -6.05
C GLY A 99 11.79 10.00 -6.72
N SER A 100 12.93 10.17 -6.04
CA SER A 100 14.13 10.79 -6.61
C SER A 100 14.88 9.82 -7.52
N LYS A 101 14.88 8.52 -7.19
CA LYS A 101 15.60 7.49 -7.94
C LYS A 101 14.72 6.75 -8.96
N GLY A 102 13.39 6.81 -8.79
CA GLY A 102 12.44 6.05 -9.60
C GLY A 102 12.50 4.54 -9.35
N SER A 103 13.13 4.09 -8.26
CA SER A 103 13.34 2.67 -7.94
C SER A 103 12.56 2.25 -6.70
N ASN A 104 12.05 1.02 -6.70
CA ASN A 104 11.46 0.41 -5.50
C ASN A 104 12.54 0.22 -4.43
N ILE A 105 12.18 0.51 -3.18
CA ILE A 105 13.10 0.48 -2.04
C ILE A 105 12.60 -0.47 -0.94
N PRO A 106 13.51 -0.98 -0.10
CA PRO A 106 13.11 -1.82 1.02
C PRO A 106 12.22 -1.09 2.03
N ILE A 107 11.29 -1.84 2.58
CA ILE A 107 10.27 -1.37 3.51
C ILE A 107 10.69 -1.70 4.94
N ASN A 108 10.67 -0.70 5.82
CA ASN A 108 11.01 -0.89 7.23
C ASN A 108 9.82 -1.39 8.04
N SER A 109 8.68 -0.70 7.93
CA SER A 109 7.49 -1.02 8.70
C SER A 109 6.25 -0.97 7.83
N VAL A 110 5.30 -1.86 8.13
CA VAL A 110 4.01 -1.93 7.46
C VAL A 110 2.88 -2.04 8.47
N ARG A 111 1.81 -1.29 8.25
CA ARG A 111 0.53 -1.43 8.95
C ARG A 111 -0.62 -1.37 7.95
N ILE A 112 -1.46 -2.40 7.96
CA ILE A 112 -2.63 -2.49 7.08
C ILE A 112 -3.90 -2.62 7.91
N LEU A 113 -4.87 -1.77 7.60
CA LEU A 113 -6.23 -1.87 8.11
C LEU A 113 -7.20 -2.17 6.96
N ARG A 114 -8.20 -3.01 7.19
CA ARG A 114 -9.29 -3.29 6.23
C ARG A 114 -10.65 -2.96 6.83
N GLN A 115 -11.62 -2.65 5.98
CA GLN A 115 -13.00 -2.38 6.37
C GLN A 115 -13.95 -2.93 5.30
N GLU A 116 -14.94 -3.74 5.71
CA GLU A 116 -15.98 -4.27 4.81
C GLU A 116 -16.80 -3.11 4.21
N VAL A 117 -17.05 -3.14 2.90
CA VAL A 117 -17.82 -2.12 2.15
C VAL A 117 -19.13 -2.67 1.61
#